data_AF-A0A848AWJ8-F1
#
_entry.id   AF-A0A848AWJ8-F1
#
_cell.length_a   1.000
_cell.length_b   1.000
_cell.length_c   1.000
_cell.angle_alpha   90.00
_cell.angle_beta   90.00
_cell.angle_gamma   90.00
#
_symmetry.space_group_name_H-M   'P 1'
#
loop_
_entity.id
_entity.type
_entity.pdbx_description
1 polymer ?
#
loop_
_entity_poly.entity_id
_entity_poly.type
_entity_poly.pdbx_seq_one_letter_code
_entity_poly.pdbx_strand_id
1 'polypeptide(L)'
;MQFKQLSCLLAGIAASAGIAGAPAPEKDFRLPEETFFRQNTDFRDNRRVFAWYMVCIGPYNGGWDAPVEEYKKQIRMAQSMGIDGFGLDVMRPNRQYKEAIAKIFQAARELDSGFKLFFKFDYGSRDYEEQVADMVALLKQYGQDKCYEQYQGKPLAGYYGVDLVIEENPSKSVKWWRDKVAPALKAANLDIFFVPTTFVQARKGGRQEAVDASVAEWGDLAQGMSIWQIQTSPFGGGLQLLERQAQA
;
A
#
# COMPACT_ATOMS: atom_id res chain seq x y z
N MET A 1 -41.40 46.89 8.14
CA MET A 1 -40.43 45.80 7.93
C MET A 1 -39.81 45.95 6.54
N GLN A 2 -38.63 46.54 6.27
CA GLN A 2 -37.38 46.70 7.06
C GLN A 2 -36.95 45.38 7.75
N PHE A 3 -35.72 44.86 7.68
CA PHE A 3 -34.48 45.14 6.93
C PHE A 3 -33.54 43.89 7.14
N LYS A 4 -32.42 43.59 6.47
CA LYS A 4 -31.55 44.23 5.44
C LYS A 4 -30.71 43.12 4.72
N GLN A 5 -29.93 43.43 3.68
CA GLN A 5 -28.75 42.63 3.34
C GLN A 5 -27.66 42.76 4.42
N LEU A 6 -26.81 41.74 4.58
CA LEU A 6 -25.47 41.93 5.15
C LEU A 6 -24.43 41.09 4.41
N SER A 7 -23.72 41.74 3.48
CA SER A 7 -22.43 41.27 2.99
C SER A 7 -21.35 41.68 3.99
N CYS A 8 -20.51 40.75 4.43
CA CYS A 8 -19.27 41.09 5.14
C CYS A 8 -18.07 40.78 4.26
N LEU A 9 -17.69 41.77 3.45
CA LEU A 9 -16.35 41.85 2.88
C LEU A 9 -15.41 42.32 4.00
N LEU A 10 -14.47 41.49 4.44
CA LEU A 10 -13.37 41.93 5.31
C LEU A 10 -12.07 41.96 4.51
N ALA A 11 -11.86 43.08 3.84
CA ALA A 11 -10.59 43.42 3.21
C ALA A 11 -9.57 43.77 4.31
N GLY A 12 -8.90 42.75 4.85
CA GLY A 12 -7.79 42.91 5.78
C GLY A 12 -6.47 43.13 5.06
N ILE A 13 -6.14 44.38 4.72
CA ILE A 13 -4.76 44.74 4.34
C ILE A 13 -3.90 44.71 5.61
N ALA A 14 -3.36 43.54 5.93
CA ALA A 14 -2.31 43.39 6.94
C ALA A 14 -0.95 43.57 6.25
N ALA A 15 -0.45 44.80 6.22
CA ALA A 15 0.96 45.06 5.91
C ALA A 15 1.84 44.60 7.10
N SER A 16 2.14 43.30 7.17
CA SER A 16 3.11 42.78 8.13
C SER A 16 4.52 43.03 7.62
N ALA A 17 5.29 43.82 8.38
CA ALA A 17 6.72 44.02 8.14
C ALA A 17 7.48 42.68 8.07
N GLY A 18 8.55 42.64 7.28
CA GLY A 18 9.25 41.41 6.93
C GLY A 18 9.80 40.63 8.14
N ILE A 19 9.21 39.46 8.40
CA ILE A 19 9.85 38.41 9.20
C ILE A 19 10.77 37.62 8.26
N ALA A 20 12.06 37.96 8.28
CA ALA A 20 13.08 37.12 7.66
C ALA A 20 13.11 35.78 8.42
N GLY A 21 12.72 34.69 7.75
CA GLY A 21 12.70 33.35 8.37
C GLY A 21 11.44 32.52 8.13
N ALA A 22 10.44 33.01 7.39
CA ALA A 22 9.37 32.13 6.92
C ALA A 22 9.99 31.00 6.05
N PRO A 23 9.74 29.71 6.36
CA PRO A 23 10.19 28.63 5.48
C PRO A 23 9.57 28.81 4.10
N ALA A 24 10.32 28.45 3.05
CA ALA A 24 9.78 28.48 1.69
C ALA A 24 8.46 27.69 1.65
N PRO A 25 7.41 28.20 0.96
CA PRO A 25 6.12 27.55 0.96
C PRO A 25 6.27 26.08 0.55
N GLU A 26 5.75 25.17 1.37
CA GLU A 26 5.74 23.74 1.08
C GLU A 26 5.10 23.55 -0.30
N LYS A 27 5.77 22.82 -1.20
CA LYS A 27 5.30 22.69 -2.57
C LYS A 27 3.86 22.19 -2.56
N ASP A 28 2.99 22.86 -3.31
CA ASP A 28 1.65 22.35 -3.52
C ASP A 28 1.74 21.07 -4.35
N PHE A 29 1.47 19.94 -3.71
CA PHE A 29 1.53 18.60 -4.31
C PHE A 29 0.17 18.16 -4.88
N ARG A 30 -0.87 18.99 -4.76
CA ARG A 30 -2.16 18.73 -5.40
C ARG A 30 -1.97 18.68 -6.92
N LEU A 31 -2.72 17.80 -7.58
CA LEU A 31 -2.74 17.76 -9.04
C LEU A 31 -3.28 19.10 -9.57
N PRO A 32 -2.79 19.60 -10.72
CA PRO A 32 -3.39 20.75 -11.39
C PRO A 32 -4.86 20.49 -11.71
N GLU A 33 -5.69 21.54 -11.77
CA GLU A 33 -7.11 21.42 -12.12
C GLU A 33 -7.31 20.73 -13.49
N GLU A 34 -6.39 20.96 -14.43
CA GLU A 34 -6.27 20.15 -15.65
C GLU A 34 -5.17 19.11 -15.52
N THR A 35 -5.57 17.84 -15.40
CA THR A 35 -4.69 16.68 -15.33
C THR A 35 -5.24 15.55 -16.21
N PHE A 36 -4.34 14.71 -16.74
CA PHE A 36 -4.71 13.51 -17.52
C PHE A 36 -5.55 12.53 -16.69
N PHE A 37 -5.39 12.53 -15.37
CA PHE A 37 -6.21 11.74 -14.45
C PHE A 37 -7.58 12.38 -14.31
N ARG A 38 -8.61 11.77 -14.91
CA ARG A 38 -10.00 12.14 -14.62
C ARG A 38 -10.24 12.00 -13.12
N GLN A 39 -10.56 13.10 -12.44
CA GLN A 39 -10.92 13.09 -11.03
C GLN A 39 -12.28 12.39 -10.91
N ASN A 40 -12.26 11.08 -10.65
CA ASN A 40 -13.48 10.31 -10.42
C ASN A 40 -14.02 10.68 -9.04
N THR A 41 -15.14 11.40 -8.99
CA THR A 41 -15.80 11.77 -7.73
C THR A 41 -16.72 10.68 -7.19
N ASP A 42 -17.01 9.64 -7.98
CA ASP A 42 -17.89 8.53 -7.62
C ASP A 42 -17.13 7.47 -6.79
N PHE A 43 -16.39 7.93 -5.78
CA PHE A 43 -15.80 7.05 -4.78
C PHE A 43 -16.92 6.41 -3.95
N ARG A 44 -16.90 5.08 -3.83
CA ARG A 44 -17.75 4.41 -2.85
C ARG A 44 -17.20 4.74 -1.45
N ASP A 45 -18.04 5.35 -0.62
CA ASP A 45 -17.73 5.66 0.77
C ASP A 45 -17.13 4.45 1.51
N ASN A 46 -16.26 4.72 2.48
CA ASN A 46 -15.57 3.74 3.32
C ASN A 46 -14.59 2.79 2.60
N ARG A 47 -14.11 3.15 1.40
CA ARG A 47 -12.98 2.44 0.76
C ARG A 47 -11.67 3.13 1.07
N ARG A 48 -10.66 2.36 1.49
CA ARG A 48 -9.27 2.81 1.61
C ARG A 48 -8.50 2.53 0.32
N VAL A 49 -7.73 3.50 -0.14
CA VAL A 49 -6.85 3.43 -1.32
C VAL A 49 -5.41 3.28 -0.86
N PHE A 50 -4.76 2.19 -1.28
CA PHE A 50 -3.36 1.91 -0.96
C PHE A 50 -2.50 1.92 -2.22
N ALA A 51 -1.41 2.69 -2.21
CA ALA A 51 -0.39 2.62 -3.25
C ALA A 51 0.70 1.58 -2.92
N TRP A 52 1.28 0.99 -3.96
CA TRP A 52 2.46 0.12 -3.82
C TRP A 52 3.69 1.00 -3.54
N TYR A 53 4.41 0.74 -2.46
CA TYR A 53 5.59 1.51 -2.07
C TYR A 53 6.85 0.66 -2.14
N MET A 54 7.76 1.00 -3.07
CA MET A 54 9.03 0.30 -3.26
C MET A 54 10.04 0.65 -2.15
N VAL A 55 10.06 -0.12 -1.06
CA VAL A 55 10.97 0.14 0.07
C VAL A 55 12.44 0.19 -0.36
N CYS A 56 12.83 -0.58 -1.39
CA CYS A 56 14.19 -0.60 -1.93
C CYS A 56 14.65 0.63 -2.70
N ILE A 57 13.74 1.49 -3.12
CA ILE A 57 14.08 2.76 -3.80
C ILE A 57 14.28 3.86 -2.73
N GLY A 58 13.61 3.73 -1.59
CA GLY A 58 13.52 4.79 -0.59
C GLY A 58 12.71 6.00 -1.10
N PRO A 59 12.61 7.07 -0.30
CA PRO A 59 11.96 8.28 -0.70
C PRO A 59 12.88 9.13 -1.61
N TYR A 60 12.32 10.19 -2.19
CA TYR A 60 13.02 11.06 -3.14
C TYR A 60 14.41 11.49 -2.64
N ASN A 61 15.41 11.38 -3.54
CA ASN A 61 16.80 11.81 -3.35
C ASN A 61 17.59 11.17 -2.19
N GLY A 62 17.04 10.18 -1.45
CA GLY A 62 17.67 9.67 -0.24
C GLY A 62 18.12 8.21 -0.25
N GLY A 63 17.56 7.34 -1.10
CA GLY A 63 17.87 5.91 -1.09
C GLY A 63 17.69 5.28 0.31
N TRP A 64 18.61 4.40 0.70
CA TRP A 64 18.59 3.75 2.03
C TRP A 64 18.88 4.73 3.17
N ASP A 65 19.74 5.72 2.95
CA ASP A 65 20.20 6.66 3.97
C ASP A 65 19.24 7.83 4.21
N ALA A 66 18.16 7.91 3.42
CA ALA A 66 17.12 8.94 3.54
C ALA A 66 16.70 9.23 4.99
N PRO A 67 16.59 10.51 5.40
CA PRO A 67 16.07 10.87 6.72
C PRO A 67 14.54 10.70 6.77
N VAL A 68 14.01 10.61 8.00
CA VAL A 68 12.57 10.45 8.28
C VAL A 68 11.72 11.54 7.62
N GLU A 69 12.23 12.77 7.48
CA GLU A 69 11.55 13.88 6.83
C GLU A 69 11.20 13.64 5.35
N GLU A 70 12.02 12.89 4.58
CA GLU A 70 11.67 12.58 3.19
C GLU A 70 10.49 11.59 3.10
N TYR A 71 10.40 10.65 4.05
CA TYR A 71 9.23 9.78 4.19
C TYR A 71 7.98 10.58 4.58
N LYS A 72 8.10 11.57 5.48
CA LYS A 72 6.96 12.45 5.83
C LYS A 72 6.42 13.21 4.63
N LYS A 73 7.30 13.77 3.78
CA LYS A 73 6.90 14.47 2.55
C LYS A 73 6.13 13.54 1.60
N GLN A 74 6.58 12.30 1.42
CA GLN A 74 5.89 11.34 0.56
C GLN A 74 4.54 10.88 1.13
N ILE A 75 4.41 10.72 2.45
CA ILE A 75 3.12 10.47 3.10
C ILE A 75 2.16 11.63 2.84
N ARG A 76 2.56 12.89 3.10
CA ARG A 76 1.72 14.08 2.83
C ARG A 76 1.32 14.20 1.36
N MET A 77 2.26 13.97 0.45
CA MET A 77 2.02 13.97 -0.99
C MET A 77 0.97 12.91 -1.38
N ALA A 78 1.11 11.67 -0.88
CA ALA A 78 0.14 10.61 -1.11
C ALA A 78 -1.26 10.97 -0.56
N GLN A 79 -1.33 11.52 0.66
CA GLN A 79 -2.59 12.01 1.23
C GLN A 79 -3.22 13.13 0.39
N SER A 80 -2.45 14.06 -0.17
CA SER A 80 -2.96 15.10 -1.08
C SER A 80 -3.50 14.56 -2.42
N MET A 81 -3.20 13.30 -2.74
CA MET A 81 -3.70 12.58 -3.92
C MET A 81 -4.83 11.60 -3.58
N GLY A 82 -5.34 11.59 -2.34
CA GLY A 82 -6.41 10.68 -1.90
C GLY A 82 -5.95 9.24 -1.65
N ILE A 83 -4.66 9.02 -1.36
CA ILE A 83 -4.12 7.72 -0.96
C ILE A 83 -4.11 7.67 0.58
N ASP A 84 -4.82 6.69 1.16
CA ASP A 84 -4.92 6.48 2.60
C ASP A 84 -3.70 5.76 3.21
N GLY A 85 -2.92 5.08 2.38
CA GLY A 85 -1.80 4.28 2.87
C GLY A 85 -0.87 3.68 1.82
N PHE A 86 0.15 2.99 2.31
CA PHE A 86 1.11 2.25 1.49
C PHE A 86 1.12 0.75 1.82
N GLY A 87 1.07 -0.08 0.78
CA GLY A 87 1.53 -1.45 0.82
C GLY A 87 3.04 -1.47 0.62
N LEU A 88 3.79 -1.70 1.69
CA LEU A 88 5.25 -1.69 1.72
C LEU A 88 5.80 -2.95 1.06
N ASP A 89 6.48 -2.79 -0.07
CA ASP A 89 7.13 -3.89 -0.78
C ASP A 89 8.35 -4.39 -0.01
N VAL A 90 8.33 -5.64 0.45
CA VAL A 90 9.41 -6.26 1.23
C VAL A 90 9.98 -7.43 0.43
N MET A 91 11.05 -7.19 -0.32
CA MET A 91 11.61 -8.20 -1.23
C MET A 91 12.74 -9.04 -0.63
N ARG A 92 13.38 -8.60 0.46
CA ARG A 92 14.57 -9.25 1.06
C ARG A 92 14.67 -9.03 2.58
N PRO A 93 15.06 -10.04 3.37
CA PRO A 93 15.10 -9.97 4.84
C PRO A 93 16.34 -9.25 5.42
N ASN A 94 16.82 -8.19 4.75
CA ASN A 94 18.09 -7.54 5.08
C ASN A 94 17.96 -6.30 5.99
N ARG A 95 19.11 -5.79 6.44
CA ARG A 95 19.21 -4.61 7.31
C ARG A 95 18.61 -3.34 6.67
N GLN A 96 18.91 -3.10 5.40
CA GLN A 96 18.49 -1.87 4.70
C GLN A 96 16.96 -1.77 4.58
N TYR A 97 16.27 -2.88 4.28
CA TYR A 97 14.81 -2.94 4.33
C TYR A 97 14.27 -2.61 5.73
N LYS A 98 14.84 -3.22 6.78
CA LYS A 98 14.42 -3.00 8.17
C LYS A 98 14.59 -1.56 8.62
N GLU A 99 15.70 -0.91 8.25
CA GLU A 99 15.95 0.51 8.54
C GLU A 99 14.99 1.43 7.77
N ALA A 100 14.71 1.17 6.49
CA ALA A 100 13.74 1.93 5.71
C ALA A 100 12.29 1.77 6.24
N ILE A 101 11.90 0.54 6.61
CA ILE A 101 10.61 0.24 7.27
C ILE A 101 10.50 0.99 8.59
N ALA A 102 11.54 0.96 9.45
CA ALA A 102 11.53 1.68 10.71
C ALA A 102 11.35 3.19 10.52
N LYS A 103 12.03 3.78 9.53
CA LYS A 103 11.93 5.21 9.18
C LYS A 103 10.53 5.59 8.67
N ILE A 104 9.89 4.80 7.80
CA ILE A 104 8.54 5.13 7.30
C ILE A 104 7.45 4.95 8.38
N PHE A 105 7.57 3.94 9.24
CA PHE A 105 6.69 3.82 10.42
C PHE A 105 6.90 4.97 11.41
N GLN A 106 8.15 5.42 11.61
CA GLN A 106 8.42 6.61 12.42
C GLN A 106 7.77 7.86 11.79
N ALA A 107 7.92 8.08 10.49
CA ALA A 107 7.29 9.19 9.79
C ALA A 107 5.76 9.19 9.92
N ALA A 108 5.11 8.02 9.75
CA ALA A 108 3.67 7.87 9.92
C ALA A 108 3.21 8.18 11.35
N ARG A 109 3.93 7.67 12.37
CA ARG A 109 3.63 7.94 13.79
C ARG A 109 3.82 9.41 14.18
N GLU A 110 4.84 10.07 13.63
CA GLU A 110 5.14 11.48 13.91
C GLU A 110 4.22 12.46 13.16
N LEU A 111 3.63 12.05 12.03
CA LEU A 111 2.59 12.81 11.36
C LEU A 111 1.22 12.66 12.01
N ASP A 112 0.94 11.48 12.58
CA ASP A 112 -0.34 11.08 13.20
C ASP A 112 -1.59 11.37 12.35
N SER A 113 -1.42 11.43 11.03
CA SER A 113 -2.42 11.90 10.06
C SER A 113 -3.44 10.82 9.66
N GLY A 114 -3.53 9.74 10.44
CA GLY A 114 -4.35 8.56 10.13
C GLY A 114 -3.79 7.65 9.02
N PHE A 115 -2.70 8.04 8.34
CA PHE A 115 -2.11 7.28 7.22
C PHE A 115 -1.68 5.86 7.62
N LYS A 116 -1.91 4.90 6.73
CA LYS A 116 -1.80 3.47 7.01
C LYS A 116 -0.68 2.77 6.24
N LEU A 117 -0.05 1.80 6.89
CA LEU A 117 1.04 0.99 6.35
C LEU A 117 0.72 -0.49 6.51
N PHE A 118 1.04 -1.32 5.53
CA PHE A 118 0.99 -2.77 5.69
C PHE A 118 2.08 -3.46 4.87
N PHE A 119 2.45 -4.69 5.23
CA PHE A 119 3.47 -5.42 4.49
C PHE A 119 2.90 -6.11 3.26
N LYS A 120 3.59 -5.92 2.14
CA LYS A 120 3.41 -6.63 0.89
C LYS A 120 4.71 -7.34 0.55
N PHE A 121 4.81 -8.60 0.94
CA PHE A 121 6.04 -9.38 0.79
C PHE A 121 6.25 -9.80 -0.68
N ASP A 122 7.44 -9.60 -1.24
CA ASP A 122 7.82 -10.09 -2.58
C ASP A 122 9.21 -10.75 -2.54
N TYR A 123 9.35 -11.80 -1.73
CA TYR A 123 10.64 -12.47 -1.62
C TYR A 123 11.01 -13.18 -2.93
N GLY A 124 12.13 -12.75 -3.51
CA GLY A 124 12.74 -13.34 -4.70
C GLY A 124 13.93 -14.26 -4.42
N SER A 125 14.31 -14.48 -3.15
CA SER A 125 15.45 -15.35 -2.78
C SER A 125 15.04 -16.83 -2.63
N ARG A 126 16.03 -17.72 -2.49
CA ARG A 126 15.84 -19.17 -2.30
C ARG A 126 15.84 -19.62 -0.84
N ASP A 127 16.24 -18.76 0.10
CA ASP A 127 16.31 -19.06 1.53
C ASP A 127 14.95 -18.89 2.20
N TYR A 128 14.07 -19.87 1.98
CA TYR A 128 12.66 -19.80 2.36
C TYR A 128 12.44 -19.74 3.87
N GLU A 129 13.26 -20.41 4.66
CA GLU A 129 13.21 -20.37 6.12
C GLU A 129 13.50 -18.95 6.68
N GLU A 130 14.45 -18.22 6.08
CA GLU A 130 14.76 -16.84 6.47
C GLU A 130 13.59 -15.91 6.13
N GLN A 131 12.94 -16.10 4.97
CA GLN A 131 11.76 -15.32 4.57
C GLN A 131 10.61 -15.48 5.59
N VAL A 132 10.30 -16.71 6.02
CA VAL A 132 9.26 -16.97 7.02
C VAL A 132 9.60 -16.34 8.36
N ALA A 133 10.86 -16.47 8.81
CA ALA A 133 11.33 -15.85 10.04
C ALA A 133 11.20 -14.31 10.00
N ASP A 134 11.52 -13.70 8.86
CA ASP A 134 11.44 -12.25 8.69
C ASP A 134 10.01 -11.72 8.62
N MET A 135 9.10 -12.45 7.92
CA MET A 135 7.67 -12.15 7.92
C MET A 135 7.09 -12.15 9.34
N VAL A 136 7.41 -13.19 10.12
CA VAL A 136 6.97 -13.31 11.51
C VAL A 136 7.55 -12.18 12.36
N ALA A 137 8.85 -11.86 12.21
CA ALA A 137 9.50 -10.77 12.94
C ALA A 137 8.87 -9.41 12.64
N LEU A 138 8.68 -9.08 11.36
CA LEU A 138 8.07 -7.81 10.92
C LEU A 138 6.61 -7.69 11.38
N LEU A 139 5.79 -8.73 11.19
CA LEU A 139 4.40 -8.72 11.64
C LEU A 139 4.27 -8.66 13.16
N LYS A 140 5.16 -9.31 13.92
CA LYS A 140 5.21 -9.20 15.38
C LYS A 140 5.65 -7.82 15.86
N GLN A 141 6.57 -7.16 15.14
CA GLN A 141 7.07 -5.83 15.49
C GLN A 141 6.08 -4.71 15.16
N TYR A 142 5.41 -4.79 14.00
CA TYR A 142 4.62 -3.68 13.46
C TYR A 142 3.12 -3.96 13.32
N GLY A 143 2.64 -5.22 13.30
CA GLY A 143 1.24 -5.55 13.00
C GLY A 143 0.21 -4.98 13.97
N GLN A 144 0.63 -4.61 15.18
CA GLN A 144 -0.18 -3.98 16.22
C GLN A 144 0.12 -2.47 16.41
N ASP A 145 0.95 -1.87 15.56
CA ASP A 145 1.19 -0.42 15.55
C ASP A 145 -0.07 0.33 15.11
N LYS A 146 -0.36 1.50 15.69
CA LYS A 146 -1.51 2.34 15.30
C LYS A 146 -1.49 2.76 13.83
N CYS A 147 -0.31 2.85 13.22
CA CYS A 147 -0.11 3.15 11.81
C CYS A 147 -0.20 1.90 10.92
N TYR A 148 -0.31 0.70 11.49
CA TYR A 148 -0.53 -0.51 10.71
C TYR A 148 -1.99 -0.59 10.23
N GLU A 149 -2.22 -1.12 9.04
CA GLU A 149 -3.57 -1.40 8.53
C GLU A 149 -4.11 -2.68 9.17
N GLN A 150 -5.24 -2.56 9.85
CA GLN A 150 -6.01 -3.70 10.33
C GLN A 150 -7.34 -3.79 9.60
N TYR A 151 -7.69 -5.00 9.19
CA TYR A 151 -8.99 -5.32 8.62
C TYR A 151 -9.66 -6.39 9.48
N GLN A 152 -10.89 -6.13 9.93
CA GLN A 152 -11.62 -7.00 10.88
C GLN A 152 -10.81 -7.33 12.16
N GLY A 153 -10.00 -6.38 12.66
CA GLY A 153 -9.16 -6.53 13.85
C GLY A 153 -7.89 -7.38 13.65
N LYS A 154 -7.59 -7.77 12.41
CA LYS A 154 -6.38 -8.54 12.05
C LYS A 154 -5.41 -7.66 11.25
N PRO A 155 -4.09 -7.77 11.44
CA PRO A 155 -3.10 -7.07 10.61
C PRO A 155 -3.24 -7.50 9.15
N LEU A 156 -3.41 -6.56 8.24
CA LEU A 156 -3.42 -6.81 6.80
C LEU A 156 -2.03 -7.23 6.33
N ALA A 157 -1.93 -8.30 5.56
CA ALA A 157 -0.68 -8.71 4.92
C ALA A 157 -0.93 -9.20 3.49
N GLY A 158 -0.13 -8.73 2.55
CA GLY A 158 -0.12 -9.21 1.18
C GLY A 158 1.16 -9.94 0.84
N TYR A 159 1.13 -10.77 -0.21
CA TYR A 159 2.33 -11.35 -0.81
C TYR A 159 2.20 -11.36 -2.33
N TYR A 160 3.26 -10.98 -3.05
CA TYR A 160 3.26 -10.87 -4.49
C TYR A 160 3.71 -12.12 -5.22
N GLY A 161 2.93 -12.47 -6.24
CA GLY A 161 3.32 -13.44 -7.23
C GLY A 161 3.23 -14.86 -6.74
N VAL A 162 2.35 -15.13 -5.76
CA VAL A 162 2.15 -16.42 -5.06
C VAL A 162 1.75 -17.60 -5.94
N ASP A 163 1.73 -17.39 -7.25
CA ASP A 163 1.47 -18.39 -8.29
C ASP A 163 2.23 -18.11 -9.60
N LEU A 164 2.97 -17.00 -9.72
CA LEU A 164 3.50 -16.51 -11.01
C LEU A 164 4.46 -17.50 -11.69
N VAL A 165 5.24 -18.26 -10.91
CA VAL A 165 6.13 -19.32 -11.41
C VAL A 165 6.30 -20.44 -10.37
N ILE A 166 5.26 -21.25 -10.15
CA ILE A 166 5.25 -22.33 -9.13
C ILE A 166 6.40 -23.33 -9.34
N GLU A 167 6.76 -23.64 -10.58
CA GLU A 167 7.84 -24.58 -10.92
C GLU A 167 9.25 -24.05 -10.64
N GLU A 168 9.45 -22.72 -10.66
CA GLU A 168 10.76 -22.10 -10.43
C GLU A 168 10.94 -21.57 -9.00
N ASN A 169 9.85 -21.30 -8.27
CA ASN A 169 9.91 -20.84 -6.89
C ASN A 169 8.78 -21.43 -6.01
N PRO A 170 9.09 -22.48 -5.22
CA PRO A 170 8.15 -23.07 -4.27
C PRO A 170 7.55 -22.14 -3.22
N SER A 171 8.21 -21.03 -2.82
CA SER A 171 7.58 -20.07 -1.88
C SER A 171 6.43 -19.28 -2.49
N LYS A 172 6.31 -19.33 -3.81
CA LYS A 172 5.20 -18.80 -4.59
C LYS A 172 4.20 -19.91 -4.94
N SER A 173 3.78 -20.66 -3.91
CA SER A 173 2.74 -21.70 -3.98
C SER A 173 1.83 -21.71 -2.75
N VAL A 174 0.57 -22.10 -2.95
CA VAL A 174 -0.40 -22.30 -1.85
C VAL A 174 0.11 -23.35 -0.86
N LYS A 175 0.75 -24.42 -1.36
CA LYS A 175 1.29 -25.50 -0.53
C LYS A 175 2.35 -25.00 0.46
N TRP A 176 3.29 -24.15 0.02
CA TRP A 176 4.29 -23.57 0.93
C TRP A 176 3.64 -22.65 1.99
N TRP A 177 2.61 -21.89 1.60
CA TRP A 177 1.82 -21.10 2.55
C TRP A 177 1.13 -21.95 3.61
N ARG A 178 0.49 -23.07 3.21
CA ARG A 178 -0.15 -24.05 4.12
C ARG A 178 0.86 -24.73 5.04
N ASP A 179 2.02 -25.15 4.50
CA ASP A 179 2.96 -26.03 5.21
C ASP A 179 4.03 -25.28 6.02
N LYS A 180 4.33 -24.02 5.69
CA LYS A 180 5.46 -23.25 6.28
C LYS A 180 5.02 -21.94 6.90
N VAL A 181 4.29 -21.10 6.16
CA VAL A 181 3.99 -19.73 6.62
C VAL A 181 2.88 -19.72 7.67
N ALA A 182 1.71 -20.29 7.38
CA ALA A 182 0.58 -20.29 8.29
C ALA A 182 0.88 -21.00 9.64
N PRO A 183 1.61 -22.14 9.68
CA PRO A 183 2.05 -22.74 10.94
C PRO A 183 3.00 -21.84 11.75
N ALA A 184 3.93 -21.13 11.09
CA ALA A 184 4.86 -20.23 11.77
C ALA A 184 4.16 -18.98 12.34
N LEU A 185 3.22 -18.38 11.59
CA LEU A 185 2.38 -17.29 12.07
C LEU A 185 1.53 -17.73 13.27
N LYS A 186 0.89 -18.91 13.19
CA LYS A 186 0.11 -19.48 14.30
C LYS A 186 0.97 -19.75 15.54
N ALA A 187 2.18 -20.30 15.37
CA ALA A 187 3.13 -20.52 16.46
C ALA A 187 3.61 -19.21 17.12
N ALA A 188 3.64 -18.11 16.37
CA ALA A 188 3.93 -16.77 16.87
C ALA A 188 2.71 -16.03 17.44
N ASN A 189 1.52 -16.67 17.48
CA ASN A 189 0.24 -16.07 17.85
C ASN A 189 -0.13 -14.83 16.98
N LEU A 190 0.15 -14.92 15.67
CA LEU A 190 -0.19 -13.91 14.67
C LEU A 190 -1.36 -14.40 13.81
N ASP A 191 -2.54 -13.82 14.03
CA ASP A 191 -3.72 -14.00 13.18
C ASP A 191 -3.85 -12.80 12.24
N ILE A 192 -3.57 -13.00 10.94
CA ILE A 192 -3.53 -11.95 9.92
C ILE A 192 -4.79 -11.94 9.06
N PHE A 193 -5.02 -10.85 8.33
CA PHE A 193 -5.90 -10.83 7.17
C PHE A 193 -5.04 -10.96 5.91
N PHE A 194 -4.94 -12.18 5.37
CA PHE A 194 -4.06 -12.46 4.24
C PHE A 194 -4.74 -12.20 2.89
N VAL A 195 -4.03 -11.44 2.04
CA VAL A 195 -4.46 -11.06 0.70
C VAL A 195 -3.38 -11.45 -0.33
N PRO A 196 -3.45 -12.64 -0.93
CA PRO A 196 -2.55 -12.99 -2.03
C PRO A 196 -2.68 -11.96 -3.18
N THR A 197 -1.55 -11.58 -3.74
CA THR A 197 -1.48 -10.72 -4.92
C THR A 197 -1.05 -11.53 -6.13
N THR A 198 -1.89 -11.45 -7.17
CA THR A 198 -1.94 -12.24 -8.42
C THR A 198 -2.69 -13.55 -8.35
N PHE A 199 -3.53 -13.72 -9.39
CA PHE A 199 -3.95 -15.01 -9.93
C PHE A 199 -3.43 -15.06 -11.37
N VAL A 200 -2.49 -15.94 -11.70
CA VAL A 200 -1.87 -16.14 -13.01
C VAL A 200 -2.93 -16.34 -14.07
N GLN A 201 -3.98 -17.07 -13.75
CA GLN A 201 -5.08 -17.32 -14.67
C GLN A 201 -5.80 -16.00 -15.00
N ALA A 202 -6.07 -15.13 -14.01
CA ALA A 202 -6.62 -13.80 -14.27
C ALA A 202 -5.64 -12.90 -15.05
N ARG A 203 -4.33 -12.97 -14.76
CA ARG A 203 -3.29 -12.20 -15.46
C ARG A 203 -3.06 -12.66 -16.91
N LYS A 204 -3.17 -13.96 -17.20
CA LYS A 204 -2.98 -14.55 -18.53
C LYS A 204 -4.24 -14.50 -19.40
N GLY A 205 -5.36 -13.95 -18.89
CA GLY A 205 -6.66 -14.00 -19.59
C GLY A 205 -7.22 -15.42 -19.69
N GLY A 206 -6.91 -16.28 -18.72
CA GLY A 206 -7.48 -17.62 -18.58
C GLY A 206 -8.99 -17.58 -18.38
N ARG A 207 -9.65 -18.70 -18.70
CA ARG A 207 -11.10 -18.86 -18.54
C ARG A 207 -11.49 -18.71 -17.06
N GLN A 208 -12.70 -18.22 -16.79
CA GLN A 208 -13.20 -17.98 -15.43
C GLN A 208 -13.03 -19.23 -14.52
N GLU A 209 -13.35 -20.42 -15.03
CA GLU A 209 -13.10 -21.73 -14.38
C GLU A 209 -11.68 -21.89 -13.81
N ALA A 210 -10.65 -21.39 -14.50
CA ALA A 210 -9.26 -21.50 -14.08
C ALA A 210 -8.90 -20.45 -13.02
N VAL A 211 -9.55 -19.28 -13.04
CA VAL A 211 -9.46 -18.29 -11.96
C VAL A 211 -10.13 -18.84 -10.70
N ASP A 212 -11.34 -19.39 -10.84
CA ASP A 212 -12.12 -19.97 -9.74
C ASP A 212 -11.39 -21.15 -9.10
N ALA A 213 -10.81 -22.05 -9.91
CA ALA A 213 -9.99 -23.16 -9.41
C ALA A 213 -8.75 -22.67 -8.63
N SER A 214 -8.11 -21.59 -9.09
CA SER A 214 -6.94 -21.02 -8.39
C SER A 214 -7.35 -20.33 -7.08
N VAL A 215 -8.49 -19.63 -7.04
CA VAL A 215 -9.07 -19.09 -5.80
C VAL A 215 -9.45 -20.21 -4.82
N ALA A 216 -10.06 -21.30 -5.32
CA ALA A 216 -10.44 -22.46 -4.53
C ALA A 216 -9.24 -23.20 -3.93
N GLU A 217 -8.08 -23.20 -4.60
CA GLU A 217 -6.84 -23.79 -4.06
C GLU A 217 -6.41 -23.10 -2.76
N TRP A 218 -6.49 -21.76 -2.70
CA TRP A 218 -6.24 -20.99 -1.47
C TRP A 218 -7.24 -21.30 -0.37
N GLY A 219 -8.53 -21.36 -0.71
CA GLY A 219 -9.62 -21.52 0.27
C GLY A 219 -9.46 -20.54 1.44
N ASP A 220 -9.69 -21.02 2.66
CA ASP A 220 -9.67 -20.23 3.90
C ASP A 220 -8.34 -19.52 4.23
N LEU A 221 -7.23 -19.82 3.51
CA LEU A 221 -6.00 -19.02 3.67
C LEU A 221 -6.13 -17.63 3.07
N ALA A 222 -6.84 -17.46 1.95
CA ALA A 222 -7.00 -16.17 1.30
C ALA A 222 -8.30 -15.52 1.78
N GLN A 223 -8.17 -14.45 2.57
CA GLN A 223 -9.32 -13.75 3.15
C GLN A 223 -9.76 -12.55 2.29
N GLY A 224 -8.93 -12.13 1.34
CA GLY A 224 -9.25 -11.18 0.29
C GLY A 224 -8.41 -11.39 -0.97
N MET A 225 -8.63 -10.57 -1.99
CA MET A 225 -7.91 -10.67 -3.27
C MET A 225 -7.22 -9.35 -3.62
N SER A 226 -5.99 -9.42 -4.13
CA SER A 226 -5.32 -8.27 -4.77
C SER A 226 -4.91 -8.62 -6.20
N ILE A 227 -5.33 -7.79 -7.15
CA ILE A 227 -4.93 -7.90 -8.54
C ILE A 227 -3.79 -6.90 -8.78
N TRP A 228 -2.63 -7.41 -9.20
CA TRP A 228 -1.57 -6.58 -9.75
C TRP A 228 -1.51 -6.80 -11.26
N GLN A 229 -1.82 -5.74 -12.00
CA GLN A 229 -1.69 -5.69 -13.45
C GLN A 229 -0.86 -4.48 -13.81
N ILE A 230 0.42 -4.67 -14.16
CA ILE A 230 1.20 -3.62 -14.82
C ILE A 230 0.52 -3.16 -16.13
N GLN A 231 -0.33 -4.02 -16.70
CA GLN A 231 -1.19 -3.73 -17.84
C GLN A 231 -2.32 -2.74 -17.53
N THR A 232 -2.77 -2.55 -16.27
CA THR A 232 -3.76 -1.49 -15.91
C THR A 232 -3.10 -0.17 -15.56
N SER A 233 -1.77 -0.06 -15.67
CA SER A 233 -1.11 1.24 -15.85
C SER A 233 -1.71 1.95 -17.06
N PRO A 234 -1.81 3.30 -17.09
CA PRO A 234 -2.29 4.04 -18.27
C PRO A 234 -1.46 3.81 -19.55
N PHE A 235 -0.36 3.07 -19.48
CA PHE A 235 0.49 2.64 -20.59
C PHE A 235 0.27 1.17 -21.03
N GLY A 236 -0.81 0.51 -20.58
CA GLY A 236 -1.08 -0.91 -20.88
C GLY A 236 -2.55 -1.24 -21.23
N GLY A 237 -2.76 -2.43 -21.81
CA GLY A 237 -4.08 -2.88 -22.30
C GLY A 237 -5.02 -3.50 -21.25
N GLY A 238 -4.73 -3.35 -19.97
CA GLY A 238 -5.46 -4.02 -18.87
C GLY A 238 -6.75 -3.31 -18.42
N LEU A 239 -6.92 -2.02 -18.73
CA LEU A 239 -8.13 -1.27 -18.38
C LEU A 239 -9.39 -1.96 -18.92
N GLN A 240 -9.30 -2.45 -20.17
CA GLN A 240 -10.34 -3.20 -20.89
C GLN A 240 -10.65 -4.58 -20.29
N LEU A 241 -9.80 -5.10 -19.38
CA LEU A 241 -10.06 -6.34 -18.65
C LEU A 241 -10.84 -6.04 -17.37
N LEU A 242 -10.47 -4.99 -16.64
CA LEU A 242 -11.21 -4.52 -15.47
C LEU A 242 -12.63 -4.05 -15.85
N GLU A 243 -12.79 -3.34 -16.96
CA GLU A 243 -14.11 -2.93 -17.46
C GLU A 243 -15.03 -4.13 -17.74
N ARG A 244 -14.49 -5.21 -18.33
CA ARG A 244 -15.25 -6.45 -18.56
C ARG A 244 -15.56 -7.21 -17.26
N GLN A 245 -14.64 -7.20 -16.29
CA GLN A 245 -14.86 -7.83 -14.98
C GLN A 245 -15.80 -7.04 -14.07
N ALA A 246 -15.96 -5.73 -14.29
CA ALA A 246 -16.89 -4.88 -13.54
C ALA A 246 -18.32 -4.86 -14.12
N GLN A 247 -18.54 -5.49 -15.28
CA GLN A 247 -19.83 -5.60 -15.98
C GLN A 247 -20.47 -7.00 -15.87
N ALA A 248 -19.84 -7.92 -15.16
CA ALA A 248 -20.31 -9.29 -14.89
C ALA A 248 -20.72 -9.46 -13.42
#